data_AF-A0A9X3CAJ1-F1
#
_entry.id   AF-A0A9X3CAJ1-F1
#
_cell.length_a   1.000
_cell.length_b   1.000
_cell.length_c   1.000
_cell.angle_alpha   90.00
_cell.angle_beta   90.00
_cell.angle_gamma   90.00
#
_symmetry.space_group_name_H-M   'P 1'
#
loop_
_entity.id
_entity.type
_entity.pdbx_description
1 polymer ?
#
loop_
_entity_poly.entity_id
_entity_poly.type
_entity_poly.pdbx_seq_one_letter_code
_entity_poly.pdbx_strand_id
1 'polypeptide(L)'
;MNIIELFEELKIDKNNILLFSPEDIIRIEKQVNVEKRINPDIDINVANNLILALKTYRQEFFFIVSNRILYNLFSKKNYSRHNFPSPQREYDSEKIQSFINQFLNDDLVLFFDQNLSQNKFDDINDIFDFKDCFPEDALFQLNKKLNGKVDAILVSLSRNDSSNMPAILYVEYRSFYVLLSYFSSVEMDDKIRSLVNIVSERYNANKLSDFYMTCISSMEGYVAYDPSLTDILVRNREAVFSNSIDRDSSGGSSGISGRTIFFIALAVIKVLALFAKCSSN
;
A
#
# COMPACT_ATOMS: atom_id res chain seq x y z
N MET A 1 -3.80 -19.57 -12.92
CA MET A 1 -2.40 -19.24 -13.24
C MET A 1 -2.38 -18.33 -14.45
N ASN A 2 -1.54 -17.29 -14.49
CA ASN A 2 -1.40 -16.38 -15.63
C ASN A 2 -0.13 -16.64 -16.47
N ILE A 3 0.05 -15.87 -17.54
CA ILE A 3 1.17 -16.08 -18.49
C ILE A 3 2.55 -15.81 -17.88
N ILE A 4 2.65 -14.94 -16.87
CA ILE A 4 3.92 -14.61 -16.17
C ILE A 4 4.27 -15.72 -15.18
N GLU A 5 3.28 -16.27 -14.47
CA GLU A 5 3.44 -17.45 -13.63
C GLU A 5 3.93 -18.65 -14.45
N LEU A 6 3.30 -18.93 -15.60
CA LEU A 6 3.71 -20.01 -16.49
C LEU A 6 5.14 -19.80 -17.01
N PHE A 7 5.46 -18.59 -17.44
CA PHE A 7 6.80 -18.27 -17.94
C PHE A 7 7.88 -18.52 -16.87
N GLU A 8 7.60 -18.19 -15.61
CA GLU A 8 8.48 -18.46 -14.48
C GLU A 8 8.61 -19.96 -14.19
N GLU A 9 7.51 -20.70 -14.23
CA GLU A 9 7.49 -22.15 -14.00
C GLU A 9 8.34 -22.91 -15.03
N LEU A 10 8.28 -22.46 -16.29
CA LEU A 10 9.08 -23.00 -17.39
C LEU A 10 10.57 -22.63 -17.33
N LYS A 11 10.96 -21.74 -16.40
CA LYS A 11 12.35 -21.27 -16.22
C LYS A 11 12.96 -20.74 -17.52
N ILE A 12 12.17 -20.05 -18.31
CA ILE A 12 12.63 -19.43 -19.56
C ILE A 12 13.53 -18.25 -19.21
N ASP A 13 14.65 -18.11 -19.92
CA ASP A 13 15.61 -17.03 -19.68
C ASP A 13 15.03 -15.68 -20.10
N LYS A 14 14.82 -14.82 -19.10
CA LYS A 14 14.28 -13.45 -19.23
C LYS A 14 15.18 -12.55 -20.08
N ASN A 15 16.49 -12.78 -20.08
CA ASN A 15 17.45 -11.90 -20.73
C ASN A 15 17.42 -11.99 -22.27
N ASN A 16 16.90 -13.09 -22.80
CA ASN A 16 16.96 -13.40 -24.23
C ASN A 16 15.62 -13.26 -24.96
N ILE A 17 14.55 -12.82 -24.28
CA ILE A 17 13.19 -12.74 -24.85
C ILE A 17 13.15 -11.96 -26.17
N LEU A 18 13.86 -10.82 -26.21
CA LEU A 18 13.90 -9.97 -27.40
C LEU A 18 14.64 -10.62 -28.58
N LEU A 19 15.48 -11.63 -28.31
CA LEU A 19 16.36 -12.30 -29.27
C LEU A 19 15.82 -13.67 -29.71
N PHE A 20 14.68 -14.13 -29.19
CA PHE A 20 14.15 -15.44 -29.52
C PHE A 20 13.89 -15.59 -31.03
N SER A 21 14.50 -16.63 -31.60
CA SER A 21 14.25 -17.04 -32.98
C SER A 21 12.91 -17.79 -33.09
N PRO A 22 12.36 -17.98 -34.30
CA PRO A 22 11.20 -18.85 -34.50
C PRO A 22 11.40 -20.26 -33.93
N GLU A 23 12.60 -20.82 -34.02
CA GLU A 23 12.96 -22.13 -33.47
C GLU A 23 12.94 -22.14 -31.93
N ASP A 24 13.37 -21.06 -31.28
CA ASP A 24 13.29 -20.92 -29.81
C ASP A 24 11.83 -20.91 -29.36
N ILE A 25 10.98 -20.17 -30.07
CA ILE A 25 9.54 -20.13 -29.80
C ILE A 25 8.90 -21.52 -29.98
N ILE A 26 9.26 -22.25 -31.03
CA ILE A 26 8.78 -23.64 -31.24
C ILE A 26 9.24 -24.54 -30.09
N ARG A 27 10.44 -24.36 -29.56
CA ARG A 27 10.94 -25.13 -28.40
C ARG A 27 10.14 -24.82 -27.14
N ILE A 28 9.87 -23.55 -26.87
CA ILE A 28 9.03 -23.10 -25.75
C ILE A 28 7.61 -23.65 -25.91
N GLU A 29 7.03 -23.62 -27.11
CA GLU A 29 5.71 -24.18 -27.40
C GLU A 29 5.64 -25.69 -27.13
N LYS A 30 6.70 -26.45 -27.46
CA LYS A 30 6.80 -27.87 -27.09
C LYS A 30 6.89 -28.05 -25.57
N GLN A 31 7.66 -27.22 -24.87
CA GLN A 31 7.81 -27.29 -23.41
C GLN A 31 6.47 -27.00 -22.70
N VAL A 32 5.76 -25.94 -23.10
CA VAL A 32 4.42 -25.61 -22.61
C VAL A 32 3.45 -26.78 -22.80
N ASN A 33 3.48 -27.43 -23.97
CA ASN A 33 2.61 -28.57 -24.26
C ASN A 33 2.92 -29.81 -23.41
N VAL A 34 4.17 -30.01 -23.00
CA VAL A 34 4.55 -31.06 -22.05
C VAL A 34 4.06 -30.71 -20.66
N GLU A 35 4.33 -29.48 -20.19
CA GLU A 35 3.97 -29.04 -18.85
C GLU A 35 2.45 -29.08 -18.64
N LYS A 36 1.69 -28.63 -19.64
CA LYS A 36 0.21 -28.69 -19.63
C LYS A 36 -0.37 -30.10 -19.43
N ARG A 37 0.36 -31.15 -19.81
CA ARG A 37 -0.10 -32.54 -19.60
C ARG A 37 0.11 -33.01 -18.16
N ILE A 38 1.01 -32.36 -17.44
CA ILE A 38 1.45 -32.74 -16.09
C ILE A 38 0.76 -31.86 -15.05
N ASN A 39 0.63 -30.56 -15.34
CA ASN A 39 0.04 -29.56 -14.46
C ASN A 39 -1.38 -29.16 -14.94
N PRO A 40 -2.46 -29.55 -14.24
CA PRO A 40 -3.82 -29.25 -14.63
C PRO A 40 -4.19 -27.76 -14.47
N ASP A 41 -3.38 -26.97 -13.75
CA ASP A 41 -3.60 -25.53 -13.56
C ASP A 41 -3.25 -24.71 -14.83
N ILE A 42 -2.58 -25.35 -15.80
CA ILE A 42 -2.23 -24.76 -17.10
C ILE A 42 -3.38 -24.96 -18.07
N ASP A 43 -4.30 -23.99 -18.12
CA ASP A 43 -5.34 -23.97 -19.14
C ASP A 43 -4.76 -23.74 -20.55
N ILE A 44 -5.45 -24.25 -21.57
CA ILE A 44 -5.11 -24.08 -22.98
C ILE A 44 -4.99 -22.61 -23.37
N ASN A 45 -5.80 -21.74 -22.77
CA ASN A 45 -5.76 -20.31 -23.04
C ASN A 45 -4.48 -19.67 -22.52
N VAL A 46 -4.04 -20.02 -21.31
CA VAL A 46 -2.79 -19.49 -20.72
C VAL A 46 -1.58 -19.93 -21.54
N ALA A 47 -1.54 -21.20 -21.93
CA ALA A 47 -0.52 -21.74 -22.83
C ALA A 47 -0.46 -20.98 -24.16
N ASN A 48 -1.59 -20.84 -24.85
CA ASN A 48 -1.67 -20.14 -26.13
C ASN A 48 -1.32 -18.65 -26.00
N ASN A 49 -1.78 -18.00 -24.92
CA ASN A 49 -1.52 -16.59 -24.67
C ASN A 49 -0.06 -16.31 -24.37
N LEU A 50 0.65 -17.20 -23.65
CA LEU A 50 2.10 -17.06 -23.47
C LEU A 50 2.83 -17.13 -24.81
N ILE A 51 2.47 -18.09 -25.67
CA ILE A 51 3.08 -18.21 -27.00
C ILE A 51 2.74 -17.00 -27.87
N LEU A 52 1.52 -16.48 -27.79
CA LEU A 52 1.13 -15.26 -28.51
C LEU A 52 1.92 -14.04 -28.03
N ALA A 53 2.09 -13.88 -26.71
CA ALA A 53 2.88 -12.82 -26.11
C ALA A 53 4.35 -12.87 -26.58
N LEU A 54 4.97 -14.05 -26.55
CA LEU A 54 6.35 -14.23 -27.00
C LEU A 54 6.52 -14.11 -28.53
N LYS A 55 5.48 -14.37 -29.33
CA LYS A 55 5.55 -14.20 -30.80
C LYS A 55 5.35 -12.73 -31.20
N THR A 56 4.35 -12.07 -30.64
CA THR A 56 3.77 -10.83 -31.17
C THR A 56 3.97 -9.62 -30.27
N TYR A 57 4.04 -9.80 -28.94
CA TYR A 57 4.12 -8.74 -27.93
C TYR A 57 5.42 -8.80 -27.13
N ARG A 58 6.55 -9.06 -27.82
CA ARG A 58 7.84 -9.33 -27.16
C ARG A 58 8.34 -8.17 -26.31
N GLN A 59 8.13 -6.94 -26.79
CA GLN A 59 8.63 -5.75 -26.11
C GLN A 59 7.85 -5.51 -24.83
N GLU A 60 6.52 -5.61 -24.91
CA GLU A 60 5.60 -5.46 -23.79
C GLU A 60 5.80 -6.58 -22.76
N PHE A 61 5.93 -7.81 -23.22
CA PHE A 61 6.24 -8.95 -22.35
C PHE A 61 7.60 -8.76 -21.65
N PHE A 62 8.63 -8.36 -22.39
CA PHE A 62 9.97 -8.09 -21.83
C PHE A 62 9.94 -6.97 -20.78
N PHE A 63 9.16 -5.91 -21.02
CA PHE A 63 8.98 -4.82 -20.06
C PHE A 63 8.43 -5.34 -18.72
N ILE A 64 7.37 -6.15 -18.75
CA ILE A 64 6.79 -6.74 -17.55
C ILE A 64 7.81 -7.62 -16.81
N VAL A 65 8.52 -8.51 -17.52
CA VAL A 65 9.43 -9.46 -16.84
C VAL A 65 10.76 -8.87 -16.39
N SER A 66 11.13 -7.71 -16.95
CA SER A 66 12.34 -6.98 -16.56
C SER A 66 12.09 -5.99 -15.43
N ASN A 67 10.81 -5.72 -15.10
CA ASN A 67 10.41 -4.82 -14.04
C ASN A 67 10.12 -5.58 -12.75
N ARG A 68 10.88 -5.33 -11.68
CA ARG A 68 10.70 -6.02 -10.39
C ARG A 68 9.27 -5.96 -9.87
N ILE A 69 8.65 -4.78 -9.90
CA ILE A 69 7.35 -4.54 -9.26
C ILE A 69 6.26 -5.30 -10.03
N LEU A 70 6.17 -5.07 -11.34
CA LEU A 70 5.19 -5.74 -12.20
C LEU A 70 5.43 -7.25 -12.26
N TYR A 71 6.70 -7.66 -12.33
CA TYR A 71 7.03 -9.07 -12.33
C TYR A 71 6.62 -9.77 -11.03
N ASN A 72 6.95 -9.20 -9.86
CA ASN A 72 6.57 -9.76 -8.57
C ASN A 72 5.04 -9.82 -8.40
N LEU A 73 4.33 -8.78 -8.85
CA LEU A 73 2.87 -8.73 -8.90
C LEU A 73 2.30 -9.92 -9.67
N PHE A 74 2.69 -10.08 -10.94
CA PHE A 74 2.07 -11.08 -11.81
C PHE A 74 2.62 -12.50 -11.60
N SER A 75 3.88 -12.67 -11.19
CA SER A 75 4.44 -14.00 -10.87
C SER A 75 4.06 -14.50 -9.47
N LYS A 76 3.50 -13.62 -8.62
CA LYS A 76 3.22 -13.90 -7.19
C LYS A 76 4.47 -14.33 -6.43
N LYS A 77 5.62 -13.75 -6.79
CA LYS A 77 6.93 -13.95 -6.15
C LYS A 77 7.40 -12.66 -5.52
N ASN A 78 8.41 -12.75 -4.66
CA ASN A 78 9.05 -11.59 -4.04
C ASN A 78 10.56 -11.60 -4.31
N TYR A 79 10.94 -11.32 -5.55
CA TYR A 79 12.34 -11.22 -5.93
C TYR A 79 12.95 -9.88 -5.53
N SER A 80 14.24 -9.92 -5.20
CA SER A 80 15.05 -8.75 -4.88
C SER A 80 15.43 -7.97 -6.14
N ARG A 81 15.85 -6.71 -5.97
CA ARG A 81 16.32 -5.86 -7.08
C ARG A 81 17.51 -6.44 -7.85
N HIS A 82 18.34 -7.27 -7.21
CA HIS A 82 19.52 -7.89 -7.83
C HIS A 82 19.17 -8.89 -8.94
N ASN A 83 17.90 -9.33 -9.01
CA ASN A 83 17.43 -10.29 -10.00
C ASN A 83 16.96 -9.62 -11.30
N PHE A 84 16.98 -8.28 -11.36
CA PHE A 84 16.44 -7.52 -12.47
C PHE A 84 17.49 -6.57 -13.06
N PRO A 85 17.46 -6.34 -14.38
CA PRO A 85 18.28 -5.32 -15.01
C PRO A 85 17.88 -3.92 -14.53
N SER A 86 18.68 -2.92 -14.90
CA SER A 86 18.29 -1.52 -14.66
C SER A 86 16.97 -1.22 -15.39
N PRO A 87 16.06 -0.45 -14.76
CA PRO A 87 14.76 -0.15 -15.36
C PRO A 87 14.92 0.48 -16.75
N GLN A 88 14.14 0.00 -17.72
CA GLN A 88 14.00 0.68 -19.01
C GLN A 88 13.33 2.04 -18.77
N ARG A 89 13.98 3.13 -19.21
CA ARG A 89 13.48 4.50 -18.98
C ARG A 89 12.43 4.94 -19.99
N GLU A 90 12.39 4.31 -21.16
CA GLU A 90 11.43 4.64 -22.22
C GLU A 90 10.61 3.40 -22.54
N TYR A 91 9.29 3.55 -22.44
CA TYR A 91 8.30 2.55 -22.83
C TYR A 91 7.05 3.26 -23.36
N ASP A 92 6.27 2.55 -24.16
CA ASP A 92 5.00 3.02 -24.72
C ASP A 92 3.87 2.56 -23.81
N SER A 93 3.38 3.47 -22.95
CA SER A 93 2.39 3.15 -21.91
C SER A 93 1.09 2.58 -22.49
N GLU A 94 0.64 3.05 -23.66
CA GLU A 94 -0.59 2.57 -24.32
C GLU A 94 -0.46 1.12 -24.78
N LYS A 95 0.73 0.72 -25.29
CA LYS A 95 1.00 -0.66 -25.66
C LYS A 95 1.10 -1.58 -24.44
N ILE A 96 1.77 -1.13 -23.38
CA ILE A 96 1.82 -1.90 -22.12
C ILE A 96 0.41 -2.05 -21.55
N GLN A 97 -0.40 -0.99 -21.58
CA GLN A 97 -1.79 -1.02 -21.14
C GLN A 97 -2.63 -2.02 -21.94
N SER A 98 -2.51 -2.01 -23.26
CA SER A 98 -3.19 -2.97 -24.13
C SER A 98 -2.76 -4.41 -23.83
N PHE A 99 -1.46 -4.63 -23.58
CA PHE A 99 -0.92 -5.92 -23.20
C PHE A 99 -1.46 -6.41 -21.85
N ILE A 100 -1.43 -5.56 -20.81
CA ILE A 100 -1.97 -5.90 -19.49
C ILE A 100 -3.47 -6.18 -19.61
N ASN A 101 -4.22 -5.35 -20.34
CA ASN A 101 -5.65 -5.55 -20.55
C ASN A 101 -5.94 -6.92 -21.19
N GLN A 102 -5.14 -7.31 -22.18
CA GLN A 102 -5.34 -8.55 -22.92
C GLN A 102 -4.95 -9.81 -22.13
N PHE A 103 -3.88 -9.76 -21.33
CA PHE A 103 -3.28 -10.97 -20.78
C PHE A 103 -3.26 -11.06 -19.26
N LEU A 104 -3.42 -9.94 -18.54
CA LEU A 104 -3.11 -9.84 -17.10
C LEU A 104 -4.15 -9.03 -16.31
N ASN A 105 -5.23 -8.58 -16.95
CA ASN A 105 -6.23 -7.70 -16.33
C ASN A 105 -6.91 -8.35 -15.13
N ASP A 106 -7.29 -9.62 -15.24
CA ASP A 106 -7.98 -10.34 -14.17
C ASP A 106 -7.11 -10.45 -12.92
N ASP A 107 -5.80 -10.70 -13.06
CA ASP A 107 -4.86 -10.72 -11.94
C ASP A 107 -4.67 -9.33 -11.32
N LEU A 108 -4.62 -8.27 -12.14
CA LEU A 108 -4.52 -6.90 -11.65
C LEU A 108 -5.78 -6.49 -10.85
N VAL A 109 -6.97 -6.78 -11.37
CA VAL A 109 -8.24 -6.51 -10.69
C VAL A 109 -8.33 -7.32 -9.40
N LEU A 110 -7.95 -8.60 -9.44
CA LEU A 110 -7.92 -9.46 -8.25
C LEU A 110 -6.96 -8.91 -7.19
N PHE A 111 -5.78 -8.42 -7.61
CA PHE A 111 -4.82 -7.78 -6.71
C PHE A 111 -5.41 -6.55 -6.02
N PHE A 112 -6.07 -5.66 -6.78
CA PHE A 112 -6.73 -4.49 -6.18
C PHE A 112 -7.80 -4.91 -5.18
N ASP A 113 -8.64 -5.88 -5.52
CA ASP A 113 -9.75 -6.33 -4.69
C ASP A 113 -9.30 -6.95 -3.38
N GLN A 114 -8.30 -7.84 -3.45
CA GLN A 114 -7.72 -8.47 -2.28
C GLN A 114 -7.10 -7.43 -1.34
N ASN A 115 -6.28 -6.52 -1.86
CA ASN A 115 -5.60 -5.53 -1.03
C ASN A 115 -6.56 -4.47 -0.47
N LEU A 116 -7.57 -4.03 -1.23
CA LEU A 116 -8.61 -3.13 -0.72
C LEU A 116 -9.44 -3.78 0.39
N SER A 117 -9.79 -5.06 0.27
CA SER A 117 -10.57 -5.77 1.29
C SER A 117 -9.79 -5.96 2.60
N GLN A 118 -8.46 -6.08 2.49
CA GLN A 118 -7.54 -6.23 3.62
C GLN A 118 -7.00 -4.89 4.14
N ASN A 119 -7.44 -3.76 3.57
CA ASN A 119 -6.95 -2.40 3.88
C ASN A 119 -5.41 -2.25 3.70
N LYS A 120 -4.82 -3.01 2.77
CA LYS A 120 -3.39 -2.95 2.41
C LYS A 120 -3.16 -1.94 1.29
N PHE A 121 -3.36 -0.66 1.60
CA PHE A 121 -3.24 0.40 0.59
C PHE A 121 -1.80 0.64 0.15
N ASP A 122 -0.82 0.39 1.02
CA ASP A 122 0.60 0.49 0.69
C ASP A 122 1.00 -0.45 -0.47
N ASP A 123 0.54 -1.71 -0.44
CA ASP A 123 0.79 -2.66 -1.52
C ASP A 123 0.22 -2.16 -2.87
N ILE A 124 -0.90 -1.45 -2.84
CA ILE A 124 -1.48 -0.82 -4.04
C ILE A 124 -0.63 0.39 -4.45
N ASN A 125 -0.28 1.27 -3.52
CA ASN A 125 0.55 2.44 -3.79
C ASN A 125 1.90 2.07 -4.44
N ASP A 126 2.50 0.95 -4.01
CA ASP A 126 3.79 0.46 -4.53
C ASP A 126 3.77 0.16 -6.03
N ILE A 127 2.61 -0.17 -6.61
CA ILE A 127 2.49 -0.45 -8.04
C ILE A 127 2.04 0.77 -8.87
N PHE A 128 1.65 1.86 -8.23
CA PHE A 128 1.10 3.04 -8.89
C PHE A 128 2.13 3.92 -9.61
N ASP A 129 3.43 3.65 -9.42
CA ASP A 129 4.48 4.18 -10.28
C ASP A 129 4.27 3.77 -11.77
N PHE A 130 3.48 2.72 -12.03
CA PHE A 130 3.10 2.24 -13.37
C PHE A 130 1.62 2.48 -13.67
N LYS A 131 0.97 3.46 -13.01
CA LYS A 131 -0.46 3.74 -13.19
C LYS A 131 -0.84 3.99 -14.64
N ASP A 132 0.02 4.65 -15.41
CA ASP A 132 -0.16 4.94 -16.84
C ASP A 132 -0.20 3.67 -17.71
N CYS A 133 0.36 2.56 -17.22
CA CYS A 133 0.32 1.26 -17.87
C CYS A 133 -0.94 0.45 -17.51
N PHE A 134 -1.76 0.88 -16.56
CA PHE A 134 -2.90 0.07 -16.11
C PHE A 134 -4.16 0.33 -16.94
N PRO A 135 -4.95 -0.71 -17.26
CA PRO A 135 -6.21 -0.55 -18.00
C PRO A 135 -7.16 0.44 -17.32
N GLU A 136 -7.75 1.35 -18.10
CA GLU A 136 -8.67 2.38 -17.59
C GLU A 136 -9.85 1.78 -16.82
N ASP A 137 -10.41 0.68 -17.31
CA ASP A 137 -11.52 -0.02 -16.65
C ASP A 137 -11.13 -0.54 -15.26
N ALA A 138 -9.93 -1.11 -15.11
CA ALA A 138 -9.42 -1.57 -13.81
C ALA A 138 -9.22 -0.40 -12.84
N LEU A 139 -8.64 0.72 -13.33
CA LEU A 139 -8.48 1.95 -12.56
C LEU A 139 -9.81 2.57 -12.16
N PHE A 140 -10.81 2.55 -13.05
CA PHE A 140 -12.15 3.03 -12.79
C PHE A 140 -12.85 2.21 -11.69
N GLN A 141 -12.77 0.88 -11.75
CA GLN A 141 -13.34 0.02 -10.72
C GLN A 141 -12.66 0.23 -9.35
N LEU A 142 -11.33 0.38 -9.33
CA LEU A 142 -10.58 0.72 -8.14
C LEU A 142 -11.04 2.06 -7.55
N ASN A 143 -11.13 3.11 -8.37
CA ASN A 143 -11.61 4.42 -7.94
C ASN A 143 -13.04 4.37 -7.38
N LYS A 144 -13.94 3.61 -8.02
CA LYS A 144 -15.30 3.40 -7.53
C LYS A 144 -15.33 2.75 -6.15
N LYS A 145 -14.49 1.74 -5.91
CA LYS A 145 -14.39 1.07 -4.61
C LYS A 145 -13.78 1.97 -3.53
N LEU A 146 -12.80 2.79 -3.88
CA LEU A 146 -12.22 3.79 -2.99
C LEU A 146 -13.24 4.86 -2.59
N ASN A 147 -14.02 5.37 -3.56
CA ASN A 147 -15.15 6.26 -3.28
C ASN A 147 -16.14 5.64 -2.30
N GLY A 148 -16.52 4.37 -2.51
CA GLY A 148 -17.41 3.66 -1.60
C GLY A 148 -16.86 3.54 -0.18
N LYS A 149 -15.54 3.40 0.00
CA LYS A 149 -14.89 3.44 1.33
C LYS A 149 -14.98 4.82 1.98
N VAL A 150 -14.76 5.90 1.23
CA VAL A 150 -14.93 7.27 1.75
C VAL A 150 -16.38 7.51 2.16
N ASP A 151 -17.35 7.10 1.34
CA ASP A 151 -18.77 7.23 1.64
C ASP A 151 -19.15 6.44 2.90
N ALA A 152 -18.60 5.24 3.09
CA ALA A 152 -18.79 4.45 4.30
C ALA A 152 -18.25 5.14 5.55
N ILE A 153 -17.06 5.76 5.47
CA ILE A 153 -16.49 6.56 6.57
C ILE A 153 -17.44 7.72 6.92
N LEU A 154 -17.86 8.49 5.91
CA LEU A 154 -18.72 9.66 6.11
C LEU A 154 -20.04 9.28 6.81
N VAL A 155 -20.68 8.19 6.38
CA VAL A 155 -21.91 7.68 6.99
C VAL A 155 -21.67 7.25 8.43
N SER A 156 -20.62 6.47 8.69
CA SER A 156 -20.32 5.95 10.04
C SER A 156 -19.99 7.06 11.03
N LEU A 157 -19.17 8.04 10.63
CA LEU A 157 -18.79 9.17 11.51
C LEU A 157 -19.93 10.17 11.72
N SER A 158 -20.77 10.41 10.70
CA SER A 158 -21.92 11.33 10.83
C SER A 158 -22.96 10.80 11.82
N ARG A 159 -23.18 9.48 11.86
CA ARG A 159 -24.14 8.84 12.77
C ARG A 159 -23.64 8.69 14.20
N ASN A 160 -22.34 8.92 14.44
CA ASN A 160 -21.68 8.68 15.73
C ASN A 160 -21.95 7.26 16.28
N ASP A 161 -22.08 6.29 15.37
CA ASP A 161 -22.41 4.91 15.71
C ASP A 161 -21.12 4.15 16.03
N SER A 162 -20.80 4.06 17.33
CA SER A 162 -19.58 3.38 17.80
C SER A 162 -19.50 1.91 17.38
N SER A 163 -20.62 1.27 17.05
CA SER A 163 -20.63 -0.13 16.59
C SER A 163 -20.02 -0.31 15.20
N ASN A 164 -20.01 0.74 14.37
CA ASN A 164 -19.47 0.72 13.01
C ASN A 164 -18.02 1.20 12.90
N MET A 165 -17.42 1.66 14.00
CA MET A 165 -16.03 2.16 14.01
C MET A 165 -14.98 1.11 13.60
N PRO A 166 -15.07 -0.17 14.02
CA PRO A 166 -14.11 -1.20 13.58
C PRO A 166 -14.10 -1.40 12.06
N ALA A 167 -15.24 -1.19 11.40
CA ALA A 167 -15.38 -1.36 9.96
C ALA A 167 -14.73 -0.24 9.14
N ILE A 168 -14.36 0.88 9.77
CA ILE A 168 -13.79 2.06 9.10
C ILE A 168 -12.40 2.44 9.62
N LEU A 169 -11.71 1.58 10.39
CA LEU A 169 -10.40 1.87 10.98
C LEU A 169 -9.33 2.31 9.96
N TYR A 170 -9.50 1.96 8.68
CA TYR A 170 -8.63 2.45 7.60
C TYR A 170 -8.63 3.98 7.42
N VAL A 171 -9.58 4.72 8.02
CA VAL A 171 -9.56 6.19 8.10
C VAL A 171 -8.32 6.72 8.83
N GLU A 172 -7.67 5.90 9.65
CA GLU A 172 -6.43 6.25 10.34
C GLU A 172 -5.19 5.98 9.49
N TYR A 173 -5.33 5.40 8.28
CA TYR A 173 -4.18 4.98 7.47
C TYR A 173 -3.79 6.08 6.48
N ARG A 174 -2.59 6.65 6.64
CA ARG A 174 -2.06 7.64 5.69
C ARG A 174 -2.03 7.09 4.25
N SER A 175 -1.71 5.81 4.07
CA SER A 175 -1.63 5.16 2.77
C SER A 175 -2.96 5.07 2.02
N PHE A 176 -4.08 5.08 2.73
CA PHE A 176 -5.41 5.22 2.12
C PHE A 176 -5.55 6.57 1.42
N TYR A 177 -5.16 7.66 2.08
CA TYR A 177 -5.23 9.01 1.52
C TYR A 177 -4.22 9.25 0.40
N VAL A 178 -3.02 8.69 0.51
CA VAL A 178 -2.04 8.69 -0.60
C VAL A 178 -2.66 8.02 -1.83
N LEU A 179 -3.31 6.87 -1.67
CA LEU A 179 -3.95 6.17 -2.78
C LEU A 179 -5.09 6.99 -3.42
N LEU A 180 -5.90 7.68 -2.61
CA LEU A 180 -6.95 8.58 -3.11
C LEU A 180 -6.40 9.72 -3.96
N SER A 181 -5.18 10.17 -3.69
CA SER A 181 -4.54 11.29 -4.41
C SER A 181 -4.34 11.01 -5.90
N TYR A 182 -4.12 9.74 -6.26
CA TYR A 182 -4.02 9.33 -7.67
C TYR A 182 -5.33 9.45 -8.46
N PHE A 183 -6.44 9.65 -7.76
CA PHE A 183 -7.79 9.80 -8.29
C PHE A 183 -8.43 11.12 -7.84
N SER A 184 -7.62 12.12 -7.49
CA SER A 184 -8.11 13.43 -7.08
C SER A 184 -9.03 14.05 -8.13
N SER A 185 -10.13 14.61 -7.65
CA SER A 185 -11.18 15.20 -8.46
C SER A 185 -11.98 16.16 -7.59
N VAL A 186 -12.75 17.05 -8.21
CA VAL A 186 -13.64 17.97 -7.48
C VAL A 186 -14.60 17.22 -6.55
N GLU A 187 -15.17 16.09 -7.02
CA GLU A 187 -16.07 15.28 -6.20
C GLU A 187 -15.35 14.64 -5.00
N MET A 188 -14.13 14.12 -5.20
CA MET A 188 -13.35 13.55 -4.10
C MET A 188 -12.95 14.63 -3.08
N ASP A 189 -12.54 15.82 -3.54
CA ASP A 189 -12.20 16.94 -2.69
C ASP A 189 -13.37 17.36 -1.79
N ASP A 190 -14.60 17.39 -2.32
CA ASP A 190 -15.81 17.70 -1.55
C ASP A 190 -16.09 16.66 -0.45
N LYS A 191 -15.87 15.38 -0.75
CA LYS A 191 -15.97 14.28 0.24
C LYS A 191 -14.88 14.41 1.31
N ILE A 192 -13.65 14.72 0.92
CA ILE A 192 -12.54 14.92 1.85
C ILE A 192 -12.79 16.14 2.74
N ARG A 193 -13.29 17.27 2.21
CA ARG A 193 -13.71 18.43 3.03
C ARG A 193 -14.76 18.05 4.06
N SER A 194 -15.77 17.29 3.64
CA SER A 194 -16.82 16.82 4.55
C SER A 194 -16.23 15.97 5.68
N LEU A 195 -15.31 15.07 5.34
CA LEU A 195 -14.63 14.22 6.30
C LEU A 195 -13.77 15.02 7.28
N VAL A 196 -12.98 15.97 6.78
CA VAL A 196 -12.13 16.87 7.58
C VAL A 196 -12.96 17.67 8.56
N ASN A 197 -14.11 18.22 8.12
CA ASN A 197 -15.00 18.99 8.99
C ASN A 197 -15.53 18.13 10.14
N ILE A 198 -16.03 16.92 9.84
CA ILE A 198 -16.54 16.00 10.85
C ILE A 198 -15.43 15.65 11.86
N VAL A 199 -14.27 15.22 11.38
CA VAL A 199 -13.17 14.80 12.25
C VAL A 199 -12.62 15.96 13.08
N SER A 200 -12.49 17.15 12.49
CA SER A 200 -12.01 18.35 13.19
C SER A 200 -13.00 18.84 14.25
N GLU A 201 -14.29 18.82 13.98
CA GLU A 201 -15.33 19.16 14.96
C GLU A 201 -15.26 18.21 16.17
N ARG A 202 -15.15 16.90 15.91
CA ARG A 202 -15.06 15.88 16.97
C ARG A 202 -13.76 15.98 17.76
N TYR A 203 -12.64 16.23 17.09
CA TYR A 203 -11.36 16.50 17.75
C TYR A 203 -11.46 17.74 18.64
N ASN A 204 -12.06 18.83 18.17
CA ASN A 204 -12.20 20.04 18.97
C ASN A 204 -13.13 19.85 20.18
N ALA A 205 -14.16 19.01 20.06
CA ALA A 205 -15.03 18.62 21.17
C ALA A 205 -14.32 17.73 22.21
N ASN A 206 -13.41 16.86 21.77
CA ASN A 206 -12.58 16.04 22.65
C ASN A 206 -11.14 15.96 22.12
N LYS A 207 -10.34 16.96 22.49
CA LYS A 207 -8.94 17.04 22.02
C LYS A 207 -8.12 15.82 22.44
N LEU A 208 -8.52 15.09 23.50
CA LEU A 208 -7.79 13.94 24.06
C LEU A 208 -8.03 12.64 23.27
N SER A 209 -8.81 12.67 22.20
CA SER A 209 -9.06 11.50 21.38
C SER A 209 -7.89 11.19 20.46
N ASP A 210 -7.17 10.10 20.74
CA ASP A 210 -6.10 9.57 19.88
C ASP A 210 -6.60 9.21 18.49
N PHE A 211 -7.83 8.68 18.40
CA PHE A 211 -8.48 8.34 17.13
C PHE A 211 -8.60 9.56 16.20
N TYR A 212 -9.24 10.64 16.66
CA TYR A 212 -9.42 11.82 15.82
C TYR A 212 -8.10 12.55 15.53
N MET A 213 -7.16 12.54 16.48
CA MET A 213 -5.79 13.02 16.24
C MET A 213 -5.09 12.25 15.11
N THR A 214 -5.20 10.92 15.12
CA THR A 214 -4.62 10.05 14.09
C THR A 214 -5.29 10.24 12.75
N CYS A 215 -6.63 10.35 12.73
CA CYS A 215 -7.39 10.66 11.52
C CYS A 215 -6.91 11.96 10.85
N ILE A 216 -6.82 13.07 11.62
CA ILE A 216 -6.35 14.36 11.09
C ILE A 216 -4.92 14.23 10.55
N SER A 217 -4.05 13.55 11.29
CA SER A 217 -2.64 13.36 10.89
C SER A 217 -2.52 12.56 9.60
N SER A 218 -3.35 11.54 9.41
CA SER A 218 -3.33 10.67 8.24
C SER A 218 -3.91 11.33 6.99
N MET A 219 -4.88 12.23 7.14
CA MET A 219 -5.50 12.96 6.02
C MET A 219 -4.50 13.83 5.24
N GLU A 220 -3.40 14.28 5.86
CA GLU A 220 -2.30 14.97 5.15
C GLU A 220 -1.74 14.14 3.98
N GLY A 221 -1.90 12.81 3.98
CA GLY A 221 -1.52 11.96 2.86
C GLY A 221 -2.25 12.28 1.56
N TYR A 222 -3.36 13.01 1.60
CA TYR A 222 -4.16 13.36 0.41
C TYR A 222 -3.64 14.63 -0.29
N VAL A 223 -3.29 14.49 -1.57
CA VAL A 223 -3.01 15.60 -2.47
C VAL A 223 -4.28 15.88 -3.29
N ALA A 224 -4.92 17.01 -2.97
CA ALA A 224 -6.20 17.41 -3.53
C ALA A 224 -6.10 17.97 -4.95
N TYR A 225 -7.22 17.96 -5.66
CA TYR A 225 -7.34 18.63 -6.96
C TYR A 225 -7.30 20.16 -6.80
N ASP A 226 -7.99 20.69 -5.78
CA ASP A 226 -7.89 22.06 -5.29
C ASP A 226 -6.69 22.19 -4.32
N PRO A 227 -5.61 22.90 -4.68
CA PRO A 227 -4.44 23.05 -3.83
C PRO A 227 -4.74 23.62 -2.45
N SER A 228 -5.78 24.46 -2.33
CA SER A 228 -6.17 25.05 -1.04
C SER A 228 -6.63 24.02 -0.01
N LEU A 229 -7.21 22.89 -0.47
CA LEU A 229 -7.58 21.79 0.41
C LEU A 229 -6.33 21.09 0.95
N THR A 230 -5.33 20.83 0.10
CA THR A 230 -4.04 20.27 0.55
C THR A 230 -3.42 21.12 1.66
N ASP A 231 -3.41 22.45 1.50
CA ASP A 231 -2.89 23.38 2.51
C ASP A 231 -3.70 23.34 3.83
N ILE A 232 -5.01 23.08 3.77
CA ILE A 232 -5.83 22.91 4.97
C ILE A 232 -5.45 21.61 5.69
N LEU A 233 -5.25 20.52 4.95
CA LEU A 233 -4.89 19.22 5.53
C LEU A 233 -3.54 19.26 6.25
N VAL A 234 -2.54 19.89 5.62
CA VAL A 234 -1.20 20.09 6.21
C VAL A 234 -1.30 20.94 7.49
N ARG A 235 -1.99 22.09 7.44
CA ARG A 235 -2.15 22.96 8.62
C ARG A 235 -2.91 22.30 9.76
N ASN A 236 -3.94 21.51 9.45
CA ASN A 236 -4.69 20.79 10.47
C ASN A 236 -3.80 19.77 11.20
N ARG A 237 -2.95 19.06 10.46
CA ARG A 237 -1.93 18.18 11.06
C ARG A 237 -1.00 18.97 11.99
N GLU A 238 -0.41 20.05 11.50
CA GLU A 238 0.50 20.88 12.31
C GLU A 238 -0.14 21.36 13.61
N ALA A 239 -1.40 21.82 13.56
CA ALA A 239 -2.15 22.25 14.73
C ALA A 239 -2.40 21.11 15.73
N VAL A 240 -2.61 19.89 15.26
CA VAL A 240 -2.77 18.71 16.13
C VAL A 240 -1.43 18.35 16.80
N PHE A 241 -0.32 18.38 16.05
CA PHE A 241 1.02 18.13 16.58
C PHE A 241 1.47 19.17 17.62
N SER A 242 1.17 20.46 17.40
CA SER A 242 1.50 21.50 18.38
C SER A 242 0.74 21.27 19.70
N ASN A 243 -0.55 20.95 19.62
CA ASN A 243 -1.38 20.66 20.78
C ASN A 243 -0.94 19.41 21.55
N SER A 244 -0.35 18.40 20.88
CA SER A 244 0.21 17.22 21.57
C SER A 244 1.50 17.53 22.31
N ILE A 245 2.37 18.37 21.74
CA ILE A 245 3.62 18.80 22.41
C ILE A 245 3.33 19.64 23.66
N ASP A 246 2.31 20.51 23.58
CA ASP A 246 1.86 21.30 24.74
C ASP A 246 1.30 20.43 25.87
N ARG A 247 0.76 19.24 25.57
CA ARG A 247 0.32 18.27 26.59
C ARG A 247 1.48 17.62 27.31
N ASP A 248 2.48 17.18 26.58
CA ASP A 248 3.68 16.56 27.17
C ASP A 248 4.47 17.56 28.02
N SER A 249 4.45 18.85 27.64
CA SER A 249 5.09 19.93 28.41
C SER A 249 4.27 20.43 29.61
N SER A 250 2.94 20.35 29.57
CA SER A 250 2.05 20.77 30.69
C SER A 250 1.80 19.67 31.73
N GLY A 251 2.25 18.43 31.48
CA GLY A 251 2.28 17.34 32.46
C GLY A 251 3.48 17.35 33.42
N GLY A 252 4.42 18.28 33.24
CA GLY A 252 5.66 18.38 34.01
C GLY A 252 5.53 19.02 35.40
N SER A 253 4.62 18.54 36.25
CA SER A 253 4.87 18.61 37.70
C SER A 253 5.64 17.34 38.07
N SER A 254 6.89 17.52 38.49
CA SER A 254 7.79 16.45 38.93
C SER A 254 7.27 15.80 40.23
N GLY A 255 6.21 15.02 40.13
CA GLY A 255 5.81 14.05 41.13
C GLY A 255 6.68 12.81 40.95
N ILE A 256 7.73 12.70 41.76
CA ILE A 256 8.58 11.50 41.84
C ILE A 256 7.67 10.29 41.97
N SER A 257 7.63 9.42 40.95
CA SER A 257 6.80 8.23 40.96
C SER A 257 7.11 7.39 42.22
N GLY A 258 6.11 6.80 42.86
CA GLY A 258 6.30 5.97 44.07
C GLY A 258 7.30 4.81 43.87
N ARG A 259 7.53 4.39 42.62
CA ARG A 259 8.58 3.43 42.26
C ARG A 259 9.99 4.02 42.45
N THR A 260 10.21 5.27 42.08
CA THR A 260 11.47 5.98 42.28
C THR A 260 11.75 6.21 43.77
N ILE A 261 10.72 6.53 44.57
CA ILE A 261 10.83 6.63 46.04
C ILE A 261 11.22 5.27 46.65
N PHE A 262 10.61 4.18 46.18
CA PHE A 262 10.95 2.83 46.64
C PHE A 262 12.40 2.44 46.33
N PHE A 263 12.90 2.76 45.12
CA PHE A 263 14.29 2.49 44.76
C PHE A 263 15.29 3.35 45.55
N ILE A 264 14.96 4.61 45.82
CA ILE A 264 15.79 5.48 46.66
C ILE A 264 15.83 4.95 48.10
N ALA A 265 14.69 4.52 48.66
CA ALA A 265 14.65 3.92 50.00
C ALA A 265 15.50 2.64 50.08
N LEU A 266 15.41 1.76 49.07
CA LEU A 266 16.23 0.55 48.98
C LEU A 266 17.73 0.85 48.86
N ALA A 267 18.09 1.89 48.11
CA ALA A 267 19.48 2.32 47.99
C ALA A 267 20.03 2.86 49.32
N VAL A 268 19.25 3.67 50.05
CA VAL A 268 19.64 4.19 51.37
C VAL A 268 19.78 3.06 52.38
N ILE A 269 18.87 2.08 52.40
CA ILE A 269 18.98 0.90 53.27
C ILE A 269 20.25 0.10 52.96
N LYS A 270 20.59 -0.10 51.68
CA LYS A 270 21.82 -0.81 51.29
C LYS A 270 23.07 -0.05 51.72
N VAL A 271 23.09 1.28 51.60
CA VAL A 271 24.22 2.11 52.02
C VAL A 271 24.38 2.09 53.54
N LEU A 272 23.29 2.18 54.29
CA LEU A 272 23.30 2.08 55.76
C LEU A 272 23.76 0.68 56.23
N ALA A 273 23.34 -0.39 55.55
CA ALA A 273 23.81 -1.74 55.84
C ALA A 273 25.31 -1.93 55.55
N LEU A 274 25.84 -1.26 54.50
CA LEU A 274 27.27 -1.23 54.21
C LEU A 274 28.07 -0.47 55.27
N PHE A 275 27.58 0.68 55.75
CA PHE A 275 28.22 1.42 56.83
C PHE A 275 28.19 0.66 58.17
N ALA A 276 27.09 -0.02 58.49
CA ALA A 276 27.01 -0.87 59.68
C ALA A 276 28.03 -2.03 59.64
N LYS A 277 28.31 -2.57 58.44
CA LYS A 277 29.29 -3.65 58.25
C LYS A 277 30.74 -3.16 58.27
N CYS A 278 30.99 -1.89 57.92
CA CYS A 278 32.31 -1.27 58.05
C CYS A 278 32.62 -0.76 59.47
N SER A 279 31.61 -0.62 60.34
CA SER A 279 31.79 -0.21 61.74
C SER A 279 32.07 -1.39 62.70
N SER A 280 31.99 -2.64 62.24
CA SER A 280 32.21 -3.84 63.08
C SER A 280 33.52 -4.58 62.80
N ASN A 281 34.50 -3.92 62.20
CA ASN A 281 35.89 -4.39 62.08
C ASN A 281 36.84 -3.41 62.76
#